data_AF-A0ABD7DPT8-F1
#
_entry.id   AF-A0ABD7DPT8-F1
#
_cell.length_a   1.000
_cell.length_b   1.000
_cell.length_c   1.000
_cell.angle_alpha   90.00
_cell.angle_beta   90.00
_cell.angle_gamma   90.00
#
_symmetry.space_group_name_H-M   'P 1'
#
loop_
_entity.id
_entity.type
_entity.pdbx_description
1 polymer ?
#
loop_
_entity_poly.entity_id
_entity_poly.type
_entity_poly.pdbx_seq_one_letter_code
_entity_poly.pdbx_strand_id
1 'polypeptide(L)' 'MELTKLEKVIVISTFVQGLGEEFLENSKENHSLKQLLREIEKVFNDSTPDQMREAAESVLEKFIYDLIKENNLPLLKN' A
#
# COMPACT_ATOMS: atom_id res chain seq x y z
N MET A 1 -1.91 -14.05 1.31
CA MET A 1 -2.89 -13.17 1.99
C MET A 1 -3.91 -12.54 1.03
N GLU A 2 -5.13 -12.24 1.49
CA GLU A 2 -6.07 -11.33 0.81
C GLU A 2 -6.05 -9.94 1.46
N LEU A 3 -5.96 -8.89 0.63
CA LEU A 3 -5.95 -7.48 1.06
C LEU A 3 -7.28 -6.78 0.77
N THR A 4 -7.72 -5.92 1.70
CA THR A 4 -8.88 -5.05 1.50
C THR A 4 -8.59 -3.96 0.45
N LYS A 5 -9.63 -3.22 0.04
CA LYS A 5 -9.49 -2.11 -0.90
C LYS A 5 -8.52 -1.02 -0.38
N LEU A 6 -8.68 -0.60 0.88
CA LEU A 6 -7.84 0.43 1.49
C LEU A 6 -6.40 -0.05 1.65
N GLU A 7 -6.22 -1.31 2.05
CA GLU A 7 -4.91 -1.94 2.17
C GLU A 7 -4.16 -2.00 0.84
N LYS A 8 -4.84 -2.41 -0.25
CA LYS A 8 -4.26 -2.39 -1.61
C LYS A 8 -3.83 -0.98 -2.02
N VAL A 9 -4.66 0.01 -1.73
CA VAL A 9 -4.35 1.42 -2.03
C VAL A 9 -3.13 1.90 -1.23
N ILE A 10 -3.02 1.55 0.06
CA ILE A 10 -1.84 1.87 0.87
C ILE A 10 -0.58 1.26 0.27
N VAL A 11 -0.60 -0.03 -0.09
CA VAL A 11 0.57 -0.71 -0.69
C VAL A 11 0.99 -0.05 -1.99
N ILE A 12 0.04 0.18 -2.90
CA ILE A 12 0.32 0.78 -4.21
C ILE A 12 0.84 2.21 -4.03
N SER A 13 0.24 2.99 -3.14
CA SER A 13 0.65 4.38 -2.89
C SER A 13 2.06 4.45 -2.35
N THR A 14 2.40 3.60 -1.37
CA THR A 14 3.76 3.49 -0.82
C THR A 14 4.76 3.05 -1.89
N PHE A 15 4.40 2.08 -2.74
CA PHE A 15 5.26 1.66 -3.85
C PHE A 15 5.52 2.81 -4.84
N VAL A 16 4.48 3.53 -5.25
CA VAL A 16 4.60 4.68 -6.17
C VAL A 16 5.44 5.80 -5.56
N GLN A 17 5.26 6.10 -4.27
CA GLN A 17 6.09 7.08 -3.56
C GLN A 17 7.57 6.65 -3.52
N GLY A 18 7.83 5.36 -3.33
CA GLY A 18 9.19 4.80 -3.33
C GLY A 18 9.92 4.88 -4.67
N LEU A 19 9.20 4.99 -5.79
CA LEU A 19 9.79 5.20 -7.13
C LEU A 19 10.31 6.64 -7.35
N GLY A 20 9.94 7.57 -6.47
CA GLY A 20 10.41 8.94 -6.49
C GLY A 20 9.73 9.84 -7.54
N GLU A 21 10.06 11.12 -7.46
CA GLU A 21 9.45 12.17 -8.30
C GLU A 21 9.78 11.99 -9.79
N GLU A 22 11.02 11.59 -10.11
CA GLU A 22 11.47 11.38 -11.50
C GLU A 22 10.59 10.36 -12.25
N PHE A 23 10.21 9.27 -11.58
CA PHE A 23 9.30 8.27 -12.16
C PHE A 23 7.93 8.88 -12.48
N LEU A 24 7.39 9.70 -11.57
CA LEU A 24 6.10 10.39 -11.77
C LEU A 24 6.19 11.40 -12.90
N GLU A 25 7.31 12.12 -13.01
CA GLU A 25 7.54 13.08 -14.08
C GLU A 25 7.58 12.42 -15.45
N ASN A 26 8.35 11.35 -15.57
CA ASN A 26 8.48 10.58 -16.81
C ASN A 26 7.19 9.84 -17.18
N SER A 27 6.30 9.63 -16.20
CA SER A 27 5.01 8.98 -16.39
C SER A 27 3.84 9.95 -16.52
N LYS A 28 4.08 11.27 -16.66
CA LYS A 28 3.03 12.28 -16.83
C LYS A 28 2.08 11.97 -17.99
N GLU A 29 2.52 11.36 -19.07
CA GLU A 29 1.62 11.00 -20.20
C GLU A 29 0.96 9.61 -20.06
N ASN A 30 1.26 8.88 -18.97
CA ASN A 30 0.67 7.57 -18.73
C ASN A 30 -0.77 7.73 -18.19
N HIS A 31 -1.76 7.56 -19.08
CA HIS A 31 -3.17 7.64 -18.73
C HIS A 31 -3.57 6.68 -17.60
N SER A 32 -3.05 5.45 -17.62
CA SER A 32 -3.37 4.44 -16.61
C SER A 32 -2.84 4.82 -15.23
N LEU A 33 -1.63 5.40 -15.16
CA LEU A 33 -1.08 5.90 -13.90
C LEU A 33 -1.88 7.10 -13.38
N LYS A 34 -2.25 8.04 -14.25
CA LYS A 34 -3.13 9.17 -13.90
C LYS A 34 -4.46 8.68 -13.32
N GLN A 35 -5.07 7.67 -13.94
CA GLN A 35 -6.31 7.08 -13.47
C GLN A 35 -6.13 6.40 -12.10
N LEU A 36 -5.04 5.63 -11.94
CA LEU A 36 -4.71 4.99 -10.67
C LEU A 36 -4.56 6.02 -9.53
N LEU A 37 -3.82 7.11 -9.75
CA LEU A 37 -3.63 8.17 -8.75
C LEU A 37 -4.95 8.83 -8.34
N ARG A 38 -5.88 9.04 -9.28
CA ARG A 38 -7.22 9.56 -8.97
C ARG A 38 -8.05 8.59 -8.13
N GLU A 39 -7.96 7.28 -8.42
CA GLU A 39 -8.69 6.28 -7.63
C GLU A 39 -8.10 6.12 -6.23
N ILE A 40 -6.78 6.23 -6.09
CA ILE A 40 -6.10 6.29 -4.77
C ILE A 40 -6.63 7.49 -3.97
N GLU A 41 -6.65 8.68 -4.58
CA GLU A 41 -7.12 9.91 -3.94
C GLU A 41 -8.58 9.79 -3.46
N LYS A 42 -9.46 9.21 -4.28
CA LYS A 42 -10.86 8.95 -3.88
C LYS A 42 -10.95 8.05 -2.64
N VAL A 43 -10.21 6.95 -2.63
CA VAL A 43 -10.24 6.00 -1.50
C VAL A 43 -9.72 6.64 -0.22
N PHE A 44 -8.71 7.51 -0.33
CA PHE A 44 -8.22 8.27 0.81
C PHE A 44 -9.21 9.32 1.30
N ASN A 45 -9.87 10.04 0.41
CA ASN A 45 -10.91 11.01 0.77
C ASN A 45 -12.14 10.37 1.42
N ASP A 46 -12.43 9.12 1.07
CA ASP A 46 -13.51 8.32 1.66
C ASP A 46 -13.13 7.66 2.99
N SER A 47 -11.87 7.78 3.42
CA SER A 47 -11.34 7.15 4.63
C SER A 47 -10.98 8.18 5.70
N THR A 48 -11.22 7.84 6.96
CA THR A 48 -10.74 8.64 8.09
C THR A 48 -9.26 8.35 8.38
N PRO A 49 -8.52 9.27 9.03
CA PRO A 49 -7.14 9.03 9.44
C PRO A 49 -6.96 7.76 10.28
N ASP A 50 -7.91 7.45 11.16
CA ASP A 50 -7.88 6.23 11.98
C ASP A 50 -8.00 4.97 11.13
N GLN A 51 -8.93 4.95 10.16
CA GLN A 51 -9.06 3.82 9.23
C GLN A 51 -7.81 3.63 8.37
N MET A 52 -7.16 4.72 7.95
CA MET A 52 -5.90 4.66 7.21
C MET A 52 -4.78 4.06 8.07
N ARG A 53 -4.68 4.49 9.33
CA ARG A 53 -3.69 3.97 10.29
C ARG A 53 -3.91 2.49 10.55
N GLU A 54 -5.14 2.08 10.84
CA GLU A 54 -5.48 0.67 11.08
C GLU A 54 -5.18 -0.20 9.86
N ALA A 55 -5.51 0.27 8.65
CA ALA A 55 -5.22 -0.47 7.43
C ALA A 55 -3.71 -0.55 7.13
N ALA A 56 -2.93 0.49 7.47
CA ALA A 56 -1.48 0.48 7.33
C ALA A 56 -0.84 -0.52 8.31
N GLU A 57 -1.27 -0.49 9.58
CA GLU A 57 -0.84 -1.45 10.61
C GLU A 57 -1.19 -2.88 10.20
N SER A 58 -2.42 -3.12 9.74
CA SER A 58 -2.88 -4.45 9.31
C SER A 58 -2.09 -4.97 8.10
N VAL A 59 -1.81 -4.13 7.09
CA VAL A 59 -0.96 -4.51 5.94
C VAL A 59 0.44 -4.91 6.39
N LEU A 60 1.04 -4.12 7.28
CA LEU A 60 2.39 -4.37 7.77
C LEU A 60 2.46 -5.70 8.51
N GLU A 61 1.54 -5.94 9.44
CA GLU A 61 1.44 -7.20 10.18
C GLU A 61 1.30 -8.40 9.24
N LYS A 62 0.41 -8.31 8.25
CA LYS A 62 0.19 -9.42 7.34
C LYS A 62 1.38 -9.68 6.43
N PHE A 63 2.09 -8.65 5.96
CA PHE A 63 3.34 -8.85 5.21
C PHE A 63 4.45 -9.46 6.06
N ILE A 64 4.61 -9.01 7.31
CA ILE A 64 5.56 -9.61 8.25
C ILE A 64 5.22 -11.09 8.47
N TYR A 65 3.95 -11.39 8.70
CA TYR A 65 3.48 -12.76 8.91
C TYR A 65 3.74 -13.65 7.68
N ASP A 66 3.36 -13.19 6.48
CA ASP A 66 3.58 -13.93 5.24
C ASP A 66 5.09 -14.17 5.01
N LEU A 67 5.95 -13.15 5.23
CA LEU A 67 7.40 -13.30 5.12
C LEU A 67 7.99 -14.31 6.11
N ILE A 68 7.57 -14.26 7.39
CA ILE A 68 8.03 -15.20 8.42
C ILE A 68 7.62 -16.63 8.06
N LYS A 69 6.37 -16.79 7.64
CA LYS A 69 5.80 -18.09 7.27
C LYS A 69 6.49 -18.68 6.04
N GLU A 70 6.70 -17.89 4.98
CA GLU A 70 7.35 -18.35 3.75
C GLU A 70 8.81 -18.76 3.99
N ASN A 71 9.51 -18.08 4.90
CA ASN A 71 10.91 -18.33 5.19
C ASN A 71 11.14 -19.28 6.39
N ASN A 72 10.08 -19.88 6.94
CA ASN A 72 10.14 -20.70 8.17
C ASN A 72 10.92 -20.05 9.32
N LEU A 73 10.84 -18.72 9.44
CA LEU A 73 11.55 -17.99 10.48
C LEU A 73 10.89 -18.28 11.84
N PRO A 74 11.67 -18.38 12.93
CA PRO A 74 11.09 -18.49 14.26
C PRO A 74 10.25 -17.25 14.54
N LEU A 75 8.95 -17.44 14.80
CA LEU A 75 8.06 -16.36 15.24
C LEU A 75 8.68 -15.71 16.48
N LEU A 76 8.99 -14.41 16.40
CA LEU A 76 9.38 -13.61 17.56
C LEU A 76 8.21 -13.64 18.54
N LYS A 77 8.34 -14.45 19.59
CA LYS A 77 7.44 -14.41 20.74
C LYS A 77 7.79 -13.13 21.51
N ASN A 78 6.92 -12.14 21.44
CA ASN A 78 6.91 -11.02 22.38
C ASN A 78 6.37 -11.49 23.73
#